data_AF-A0AAP0FZ78-F1
#
_entry.id   AF-A0AAP0FZ78-F1
#
_cell.length_a   1.000
_cell.length_b   1.000
_cell.length_c   1.000
_cell.angle_alpha   90.00
_cell.angle_beta   90.00
_cell.angle_gamma   90.00
#
_symmetry.space_group_name_H-M   'P 1'
#
loop_
_entity.id
_entity.type
_entity.pdbx_description
1 polymer ?
#
loop_
_entity_poly.entity_id
_entity_poly.type
_entity_poly.pdbx_seq_one_letter_code
_entity_poly.pdbx_strand_id
1 'polypeptide(L)' 'MEPNIPVDEAVRNFGQFERSEETTKALIDLDGWYFGRRTVRARFYDDDRFGRNALAPFPGEITSFS' A
#
# COMPACT_ATOMS: atom_id res chain seq x y z
N MET A 1 -5.89 10.40 19.28
CA MET A 1 -7.02 9.83 18.52
C MET A 1 -6.47 8.70 17.70
N GLU A 2 -6.97 7.49 17.87
CA GLU A 2 -6.63 6.40 16.97
C GLU A 2 -7.19 6.74 15.58
N PRO A 3 -6.38 6.66 14.50
CA PRO A 3 -6.90 6.84 13.17
C PRO A 3 -7.92 5.73 12.93
N ASN A 4 -9.15 6.11 12.57
CA ASN A 4 -10.22 5.18 12.20
C ASN A 4 -9.89 4.58 10.83
N ILE A 5 -8.86 3.72 10.79
CA ILE A 5 -8.46 3.00 9.57
C ILE A 5 -9.45 1.85 9.38
N PRO A 6 -10.13 1.76 8.23
CA PRO A 6 -10.99 0.62 7.93
C PRO A 6 -10.21 -0.69 8.17
N VAL A 7 -10.82 -1.64 8.88
CA VAL A 7 -10.16 -2.91 9.25
C VAL A 7 -9.75 -3.70 8.00
N ASP A 8 -10.47 -3.48 6.91
CA ASP A 8 -10.22 -3.94 5.54
C ASP A 8 -8.90 -3.42 4.92
N GLU A 9 -8.38 -2.29 5.39
CA GLU A 9 -7.12 -1.66 4.93
C GLU A 9 -6.00 -1.65 5.99
N ALA A 10 -6.22 -2.29 7.15
CA ALA A 10 -5.35 -2.18 8.32
C ALA A 10 -3.92 -2.76 8.14
N VAL A 11 -3.64 -3.49 7.07
CA VAL A 11 -2.32 -4.09 6.80
C VAL A 11 -1.77 -3.57 5.49
N ARG A 12 -0.57 -2.97 5.55
CA ARG A 12 0.19 -2.51 4.38
C ARG A 12 1.47 -3.32 4.28
N ASN A 13 1.66 -3.97 3.15
CA ASN A 13 2.87 -4.71 2.82
C ASN A 13 3.67 -3.88 1.80
N PHE A 14 4.97 -3.76 2.01
CA PHE A 14 5.87 -2.99 1.17
C PHE A 14 6.93 -3.92 0.61
N GLY A 15 7.03 -3.97 -0.72
CA GLY A 15 8.07 -4.70 -1.44
C GLY A 15 8.96 -3.70 -2.19
N GLN A 16 10.27 -3.79 -1.98
CA GLN A 16 11.26 -3.08 -2.77
C GLN A 16 11.92 -4.08 -3.73
N PHE A 17 12.04 -3.69 -4.99
CA PHE A 17 12.66 -4.49 -6.04
C PHE A 17 13.91 -3.78 -6.56
N GLU A 18 14.86 -4.54 -7.11
CA GLU A 18 16.07 -3.97 -7.70
C GLU A 18 15.80 -3.23 -9.02
N ARG A 19 14.72 -3.62 -9.72
CA ARG A 19 14.36 -3.09 -11.03
C ARG A 19 12.91 -2.61 -11.08
N SER A 20 12.68 -1.49 -11.75
CA SER A 20 11.35 -0.88 -11.91
C SER A 20 10.36 -1.76 -12.66
N GLU A 21 10.83 -2.62 -13.56
CA GLU A 21 10.01 -3.57 -14.31
C GLU A 21 9.39 -4.63 -13.39
N GLU A 22 10.13 -5.08 -12.37
CA GLU A 22 9.64 -6.04 -11.38
C GLU A 22 8.58 -5.40 -10.48
N THR A 23 8.80 -4.15 -10.05
CA THR A 23 7.79 -3.36 -9.32
C THR A 23 6.51 -3.18 -10.13
N THR A 24 6.64 -2.88 -11.42
CA THR A 24 5.48 -2.71 -12.32
C THR A 24 4.72 -4.01 -12.51
N LYS A 25 5.43 -5.14 -12.68
CA LYS A 25 4.81 -6.46 -12.78
C LYS A 25 4.06 -6.81 -11.49
N ALA A 26 4.68 -6.60 -10.32
CA ALA A 26 4.04 -6.84 -9.04
C ALA A 26 2.78 -5.97 -8.85
N LEU A 27 2.80 -4.71 -9.29
CA LEU A 27 1.63 -3.84 -9.26
C LEU A 27 0.47 -4.43 -10.08
N ILE A 28 0.74 -4.83 -11.32
CA ILE A 28 -0.28 -5.39 -12.23
C ILE A 28 -0.82 -6.72 -11.71
N ASP A 29 0.05 -7.58 -11.19
CA ASP A 29 -0.33 -8.91 -10.71
C ASP A 29 -1.15 -8.85 -9.40
N LEU A 30 -0.90 -7.84 -8.55
CA LEU A 30 -1.50 -7.74 -7.22
C LEU A 30 -2.72 -6.81 -7.17
N ASP A 31 -2.77 -5.74 -7.96
CA ASP A 31 -3.90 -4.81 -7.90
C ASP A 31 -5.18 -5.48 -8.42
N GLY A 32 -6.25 -5.43 -7.62
CA GLY A 32 -7.51 -6.09 -7.93
C GLY A 32 -7.54 -7.58 -7.60
N TRP A 33 -6.44 -8.18 -7.11
CA TRP A 33 -6.44 -9.58 -6.71
C TRP A 33 -7.32 -9.82 -5.48
N TYR A 34 -8.06 -10.93 -5.45
CA TYR A 34 -8.96 -11.24 -4.34
C TYR A 34 -8.29 -12.16 -3.32
N PHE A 35 -8.15 -11.66 -2.08
CA PHE A 35 -7.48 -12.38 -0.99
C PHE A 35 -8.24 -12.20 0.33
N GLY A 36 -8.59 -13.30 1.00
CA GLY A 36 -9.18 -13.25 2.35
C GLY A 36 -10.52 -12.50 2.45
N ARG A 37 -11.33 -12.53 1.38
CA ARG A 37 -12.57 -11.74 1.20
C ARG A 37 -12.38 -10.24 0.98
N ARG A 38 -11.16 -9.82 0.63
CA ARG A 38 -10.80 -8.44 0.34
C ARG A 38 -10.21 -8.35 -1.07
N THR A 39 -10.37 -7.19 -1.69
CA THR A 39 -9.67 -6.88 -2.93
C THR A 39 -8.38 -6.16 -2.56
N VAL A 40 -7.25 -6.69 -3.03
CA VAL A 40 -5.93 -6.09 -2.85
C VAL A 40 -5.87 -4.80 -3.66
N ARG A 41 -5.35 -3.75 -3.04
CA ARG A 41 -5.04 -2.47 -3.67
C ARG A 41 -3.54 -2.27 -3.66
N ALA A 42 -2.92 -2.32 -4.83
CA ALA A 42 -1.49 -2.11 -4.96
C ALA A 42 -1.24 -0.73 -5.58
N ARG A 43 -0.20 -0.03 -5.10
CA ARG A 43 0.22 1.30 -5.58
C ARG A 43 1.73 1.43 -5.41
N PHE A 44 2.34 2.29 -6.22
CA PHE A 44 3.72 2.71 -5.97
C PHE A 44 3.82 3.48 -4.65
N TYR A 45 4.99 3.38 -4.02
CA TYR A 45 5.32 4.07 -2.79
C TYR A 45 6.63 4.84 -2.98
N ASP A 46 6.76 5.97 -2.29
CA ASP A 46 7.94 6.83 -2.39
C ASP A 46 9.17 6.18 -1.74
N ASP A 47 10.25 6.00 -2.50
CA ASP A 47 11.48 5.35 -2.04
C ASP A 47 12.16 6.10 -0.88
N ASP A 48 12.14 7.44 -0.90
CA ASP A 48 12.71 8.27 0.18
C ASP A 48 11.97 8.03 1.50
N ARG A 49 10.63 7.96 1.46
CA ARG A 49 9.81 7.60 2.61
C ARG A 49 10.06 6.18 3.06
N PHE A 50 10.18 5.24 2.12
CA PHE A 50 10.43 3.84 2.45
C PHE A 50 11.77 3.69 3.17
N GLY A 51 12.83 4.30 2.63
CA GLY A 51 14.18 4.28 3.21
C GLY A 51 14.28 4.95 4.59
N ARG A 52 13.39 5.92 4.88
CA ARG A 52 13.28 6.55 6.21
C ARG A 52 12.36 5.81 7.17
N ASN A 53 11.90 4.60 6.81
CA ASN A 53 10.93 3.81 7.57
C ASN A 53 9.63 4.59 7.87
N ALA A 54 9.27 5.54 7.01
CA ALA A 54 8.10 6.41 7.16
C ALA A 54 6.81 5.73 6.69
N LEU A 55 6.61 4.47 7.08
CA LEU A 55 5.56 3.57 6.59
C LEU A 55 4.17 3.85 7.17
N ALA A 56 4.08 4.68 8.23
CA ALA A 56 2.80 5.11 8.80
C ALA A 56 2.00 5.97 7.80
N PRO A 57 0.67 5.94 7.85
CA PRO A 57 -0.14 6.83 7.02
C PRO A 57 0.03 8.25 7.56
N PHE A 58 0.12 9.24 6.68
CA PHE A 58 0.05 10.62 7.17
C PHE A 58 -1.40 10.96 7.57
N PRO A 59 -1.60 11.82 8.58
CA PRO A 59 -2.92 12.33 8.91
C PRO A 59 -3.59 12.93 7.66
N GLY A 60 -4.72 12.35 7.23
CA GLY A 60 -5.48 12.77 6.03
C GLY A 60 -5.26 11.94 4.76
N GLU A 61 -4.26 11.05 4.72
CA GLU A 61 -4.01 10.17 3.55
C GLU A 61 -5.12 9.12 3.32
N ILE A 62 -5.83 8.76 4.39
CA ILE A 62 -6.83 7.68 4.40
C ILE A 62 -8.25 8.23 4.10
N THR A 63 -8.42 9.55 4.00
CA THR A 63 -9.74 10.19 3.88
C THR A 63 -10.31 10.18 2.46
N SER A 64 -9.59 9.68 1.46
CA SER A 64 -9.98 9.80 0.05
C SER A 64 -10.35 8.46 -0.61
N PHE A 65 -11.07 7.58 0.10
CA PHE A 65 -11.64 6.37 -0.48
C PHE A 65 -13.06 6.15 0.05
N SER A 66 -13.98 7.02 -0.36
CA SER A 66 -15.44 6.81 -0.27
C SER A 66 -16.04 6.80 -1.67
#